data_AF-X1QSK3-F1
#
_entry.id   AF-X1QSK3-F1
#
_cell.length_a   1.000
_cell.length_b   1.000
_cell.length_c   1.000
_cell.angle_alpha   90.00
_cell.angle_beta   90.00
_cell.angle_gamma   90.00
#
_symmetry.space_group_name_H-M   'P 1'
#
loop_
_entity.id
_entity.type
_entity.pdbx_description
1 polymer ?
#
loop_
_entity_poly.entity_id
_entity_poly.type
_entity_poly.pdbx_seq_one_letter_code
_entity_poly.pdbx_strand_id
1 'polypeptide(L)'
;VSKVEPETADTLAALKNLGLKLGIVSNTFVNGSSLEKHLEQLGILDFFSVRIYSYEFDFRKPDARIFKAAAERIGEMLENILFV
;
A
#
# COMPACT_ATOMS: atom_id res chain seq x y z
N VAL A 1 -8.63 19.33 2.61
CA VAL A 1 -8.40 18.54 1.38
C VAL A 1 -7.09 17.80 1.57
N SER A 2 -7.14 16.48 1.66
CA SER A 2 -5.93 15.65 1.66
C SER A 2 -5.21 15.85 0.32
N LYS A 3 -3.91 16.10 0.38
CA LYS A 3 -3.08 16.48 -0.77
C LYS A 3 -2.08 15.36 -1.02
N VAL A 4 -1.91 14.99 -2.28
CA VAL A 4 -0.86 14.07 -2.72
C VAL A 4 0.37 14.88 -3.14
N GLU A 5 1.56 14.32 -2.94
CA GLU A 5 2.78 14.97 -3.46
C GLU A 5 2.74 14.98 -5.00
N PRO A 6 3.13 16.09 -5.65
CA PRO A 6 2.95 16.29 -7.10
C PRO A 6 3.48 15.14 -7.97
N GLU A 7 4.57 14.50 -7.55
CA GLU A 7 5.27 13.47 -8.33
C GLU A 7 4.83 12.04 -7.98
N THR A 8 3.82 11.87 -7.11
CA THR A 8 3.42 10.53 -6.63
C THR A 8 2.95 9.63 -7.76
N ALA A 9 2.06 10.11 -8.63
CA ALA A 9 1.51 9.30 -9.71
C ALA A 9 2.61 8.92 -10.73
N ASP A 10 3.46 9.88 -11.10
CA ASP A 10 4.57 9.67 -12.02
C ASP A 10 5.61 8.68 -11.46
N THR A 11 5.90 8.78 -10.16
CA THR A 11 6.79 7.85 -9.46
C THR A 11 6.21 6.44 -9.44
N LEU A 12 4.93 6.28 -9.08
CA LEU A 12 4.27 4.97 -9.08
C LEU A 12 4.23 4.35 -10.48
N ALA A 13 3.98 5.15 -11.51
CA ALA A 13 4.01 4.70 -12.90
C ALA A 13 5.42 4.26 -13.32
N ALA A 14 6.45 5.03 -12.99
CA ALA A 14 7.84 4.67 -13.26
C ALA A 14 8.24 3.36 -12.58
N LEU A 15 7.89 3.18 -11.29
CA LEU A 15 8.18 1.94 -10.55
C LEU A 15 7.45 0.73 -11.17
N LYS A 16 6.19 0.89 -11.57
CA LYS A 16 5.43 -0.16 -12.25
C LYS A 16 6.03 -0.51 -13.61
N ASN A 17 6.50 0.47 -14.37
CA ASN A 17 7.18 0.26 -15.65
C ASN A 17 8.54 -0.46 -15.51
N LEU A 18 9.19 -0.36 -14.34
CA LEU A 18 10.37 -1.15 -14.00
C LEU A 18 10.04 -2.62 -13.64
N GLY A 19 8.75 -3.00 -13.65
CA GLY A 19 8.30 -4.35 -13.30
C GLY A 19 8.18 -4.60 -11.80
N LEU A 20 8.24 -3.56 -10.96
CA LEU A 20 8.10 -3.70 -9.52
C LEU A 20 6.63 -3.94 -9.14
N LYS A 21 6.42 -4.86 -8.19
CA LYS A 21 5.12 -5.02 -7.52
C LYS A 21 4.97 -3.92 -6.49
N LEU A 22 3.82 -3.25 -6.49
CA LEU A 22 3.51 -2.19 -5.55
C LEU A 22 2.36 -2.61 -4.63
N GLY A 23 2.48 -2.24 -3.35
CA GLY A 23 1.45 -2.48 -2.35
C GLY A 23 1.41 -1.41 -1.27
N ILE A 24 0.29 -1.34 -0.55
CA ILE A 24 0.06 -0.43 0.57
C ILE A 24 -0.11 -1.23 1.86
N VAL A 25 0.57 -0.80 2.92
CA VAL A 25 0.28 -1.19 4.30
C VAL A 25 -0.10 0.05 5.08
N SER A 26 -1.36 0.16 5.51
CA SER A 26 -1.86 1.35 6.21
C SER A 26 -2.50 0.99 7.55
N ASN A 27 -2.15 1.73 8.61
CA ASN A 27 -2.88 1.64 9.87
C ASN A 27 -4.20 2.40 9.70
N THR A 28 -5.33 1.71 9.77
CA THR A 28 -6.68 2.30 9.61
C THR A 28 -7.57 1.78 10.72
N PHE A 29 -8.37 2.65 11.35
CA PHE A 29 -9.09 2.33 12.58
C PHE A 29 -10.59 2.06 12.42
N VAL A 30 -11.24 2.56 11.34
CA VAL A 30 -12.72 2.50 11.26
C VAL A 30 -13.26 2.19 9.86
N ASN A 31 -12.65 2.70 8.78
CA ASN A 31 -13.19 2.44 7.44
C ASN A 31 -12.11 2.50 6.35
N GLY A 32 -11.66 1.34 5.89
CA GLY A 32 -10.77 1.24 4.72
C GLY A 32 -11.33 1.96 3.49
N SER A 33 -12.66 2.03 3.36
CA SER A 33 -13.32 2.68 2.22
C SER A 33 -13.02 4.19 2.09
N SER A 34 -12.68 4.88 3.18
CA SER A 34 -12.31 6.30 3.10
C SER A 34 -10.95 6.49 2.43
N LEU A 35 -9.99 5.63 2.77
CA LEU A 35 -8.66 5.64 2.17
C LEU A 35 -8.73 5.15 0.72
N GLU A 36 -9.48 4.07 0.44
CA GLU A 36 -9.66 3.59 -0.93
C GLU A 36 -10.30 4.64 -1.83
N LYS A 37 -11.43 5.24 -1.41
CA LYS A 37 -12.07 6.33 -2.16
C LYS A 37 -11.11 7.49 -2.41
N HIS A 38 -10.25 7.80 -1.44
CA HIS A 38 -9.29 8.87 -1.63
C HIS A 38 -8.22 8.50 -2.67
N LEU A 39 -7.67 7.28 -2.61
CA LEU A 39 -6.71 6.78 -3.60
C LEU A 39 -7.33 6.64 -4.99
N GLU A 40 -8.61 6.27 -5.09
CA GLU A 40 -9.40 6.22 -6.33
C GLU A 40 -9.59 7.61 -6.92
N GLN A 41 -9.97 8.60 -6.11
CA GLN A 41 -10.12 9.99 -6.55
C GLN A 41 -8.81 10.58 -7.06
N LEU A 42 -7.68 10.12 -6.51
CA LEU A 42 -6.34 10.49 -6.95
C LEU A 42 -5.86 9.67 -8.17
N GLY A 43 -6.62 8.66 -8.61
CA GLY A 43 -6.27 7.80 -9.74
C GLY A 43 -5.07 6.87 -9.48
N ILE A 44 -4.70 6.66 -8.21
CA ILE A 44 -3.51 5.87 -7.84
C ILE A 44 -3.81 4.52 -7.22
N LEU A 45 -5.08 4.20 -6.93
CA LEU A 45 -5.44 2.92 -6.32
C LEU A 45 -4.95 1.73 -7.16
N ASP A 46 -5.08 1.80 -8.48
CA ASP A 46 -4.77 0.72 -9.43
C ASP A 46 -3.27 0.43 -9.60
N PHE A 47 -2.39 1.24 -9.00
CA PHE A 47 -0.97 0.89 -8.92
C PHE A 47 -0.73 -0.22 -7.89
N PHE A 48 -1.56 -0.31 -6.84
CA PHE A 48 -1.32 -1.16 -5.68
C PHE A 48 -2.06 -2.49 -5.80
N SER A 49 -1.35 -3.49 -6.33
CA SER A 49 -1.82 -4.88 -6.43
C SER A 49 -2.18 -5.51 -5.08
N VAL A 50 -1.53 -5.06 -4.01
CA VAL A 50 -1.78 -5.52 -2.64
C VAL A 50 -2.10 -4.35 -1.74
N ARG A 51 -3.19 -4.50 -0.99
CA ARG A 51 -3.65 -3.53 0.00
C ARG A 51 -3.85 -4.25 1.32
N ILE A 52 -3.21 -3.75 2.37
CA ILE A 52 -3.32 -4.23 3.73
C ILE A 52 -3.74 -3.07 4.61
N TYR A 53 -4.88 -3.24 5.27
CA TYR A 53 -5.39 -2.28 6.22
C TYR A 53 -5.45 -2.90 7.61
N SER A 54 -4.89 -2.22 8.62
CA SER A 54 -4.78 -2.82 9.96
C SER A 54 -6.13 -3.14 10.62
N TYR A 55 -7.26 -2.62 10.15
CA TYR A 55 -8.58 -2.98 10.69
C TYR A 55 -8.98 -4.42 10.36
N GLU A 56 -8.35 -5.03 9.34
CA GLU A 56 -8.54 -6.43 8.97
C GLU A 56 -7.80 -7.40 9.92
N PHE A 57 -6.98 -6.87 10.84
CA PHE A 57 -6.07 -7.65 11.69
C PHE A 57 -6.19 -7.24 13.16
N ASP A 58 -5.78 -8.12 14.06
CA ASP A 58 -5.61 -7.85 15.49
C ASP A 58 -4.27 -7.13 15.79
N PHE A 59 -3.44 -6.94 14.76
CA PHE A 59 -2.15 -6.27 14.84
C PHE A 59 -2.04 -5.12 13.82
N ARG A 60 -1.13 -4.19 14.12
CA ARG A 60 -0.87 -3.01 13.29
C ARG A 60 0.61 -2.64 13.34
N LYS A 61 1.07 -1.82 12.40
CA LYS A 61 2.43 -1.26 12.46
C LYS A 61 2.61 -0.56 13.82
N PRO A 62 3.73 -0.77 14.53
CA PRO A 62 4.99 -1.37 14.04
C PRO A 62 5.14 -2.89 14.21
N ASP A 63 4.09 -3.65 14.53
CA ASP A 63 4.16 -5.10 14.68
C ASP A 63 4.61 -5.78 13.37
N ALA A 64 5.64 -6.62 13.44
CA ALA A 64 6.24 -7.28 12.29
C ALA A 64 5.26 -8.16 11.49
N ARG A 65 4.20 -8.68 12.14
CA ARG A 65 3.21 -9.56 11.52
C ARG A 65 2.50 -8.91 10.32
N ILE A 66 2.31 -7.59 10.34
CA ILE A 66 1.64 -6.91 9.23
C ILE A 66 2.51 -6.85 7.97
N PHE A 67 3.83 -6.74 8.12
CA PHE A 67 4.76 -6.77 6.98
C PHE A 67 4.90 -8.19 6.43
N LYS A 68 4.87 -9.21 7.29
CA LYS A 68 4.83 -10.62 6.85
C LYS A 68 3.58 -10.92 6.04
N ALA A 69 2.41 -10.49 6.51
CA ALA A 69 1.16 -10.62 5.77
C ALA A 69 1.21 -9.89 4.41
N ALA A 70 1.87 -8.72 4.34
CA ALA A 70 2.05 -7.99 3.08
C ALA A 70 2.94 -8.76 2.09
N ALA A 71 4.06 -9.31 2.58
CA ALA A 71 4.98 -10.11 1.79
C ALA A 71 4.31 -11.38 1.22
N GLU A 72 3.51 -12.07 2.04
CA GLU A 72 2.73 -13.23 1.63
C GLU A 72 1.71 -12.86 0.54
N ARG A 73 0.94 -11.78 0.72
CA ARG A 73 -0.07 -11.34 -0.26
C ARG A 73 0.54 -10.88 -1.59
N ILE A 74 1.71 -10.24 -1.57
CA ILE A 74 2.40 -9.78 -2.79
C ILE A 74 3.21 -10.88 -3.46
N GLY A 75 3.39 -12.01 -2.76
CA GLY A 75 4.13 -13.17 -3.23
C GLY A 75 5.61 -12.86 -3.42
N GLU A 76 6.22 -12.18 -2.44
CA GLU A 76 7.67 -11.88 -2.42
C GLU A 76 8.27 -12.22 -1.06
N MET A 77 9.57 -12.51 -1.05
CA MET A 77 10.33 -12.66 0.19
C MET A 77 10.57 -11.28 0.82
N LEU A 78 10.58 -11.19 2.15
CA LEU A 78 10.78 -9.91 2.86
C LEU A 78 12.08 -9.18 2.44
N GLU A 79 13.14 -9.93 2.18
CA GLU A 79 14.43 -9.41 1.69
C GLU A 79 14.36 -8.76 0.29
N ASN A 80 13.34 -9.09 -0.50
CA ASN A 80 13.09 -8.50 -1.82
C ASN A 80 12.13 -7.31 -1.77
N ILE A 81 11.65 -6.93 -0.57
CA ILE A 81 10.67 -5.86 -0.40
C ILE A 81 11.34 -4.64 0.21
N LEU A 82 11.31 -3.53 -0.51
CA LEU A 82 11.62 -2.22 0.04
C LEU A 82 10.36 -1.65 0.71
N PHE A 83 10.44 -1.38 2.02
CA PHE A 83 9.42 -0.62 2.75
C PHE A 83 9.83 0.85 2.85
N VAL A 84 8.94 1.74 2.40
CA VAL A 84 9.14 3.20 2.38
C VAL A 84 8.24 3.88 3.41
#